data_AF-A0A535PCT6-F1
#
_entry.id   AF-A0A535PCT6-F1
#
_cell.length_a   1.000
_cell.length_b   1.000
_cell.length_c   1.000
_cell.angle_alpha   90.00
_cell.angle_beta   90.00
_cell.angle_gamma   90.00
#
_symmetry.space_group_name_H-M   'P 1'
#
loop_
_entity.id
_entity.type
_entity.pdbx_description
1 polymer ?
#
loop_
_entity_poly.entity_id
_entity_poly.type
_entity_poly.pdbx_seq_one_letter_code
_entity_poly.pdbx_strand_id
1 'polypeptide(L)'
;MPSQARSSDGPAAAAGAAAALPATQAPTAAWRHRHLLDVDVLSWPEIELVMRTADAMREVLARPIAKVPALRGTNVTILFYEASTRTRVSFEVAAKNLSADVVNISAGTSSVAKGESLVDTVRTVEALGARMLVIRHPTSGAPHLAAEHFGG
;
A
#
# COMPACT_ATOMS: atom_id res chain seq x y z
N MET A 1 9.26 22.10 -58.88
CA MET A 1 10.25 22.84 -58.05
C MET A 1 9.98 24.32 -58.25
N PRO A 2 9.72 25.15 -57.22
CA PRO A 2 9.95 24.99 -55.77
C PRO A 2 8.65 24.56 -55.03
N SER A 3 8.62 23.82 -53.91
CA SER A 3 9.42 23.65 -52.69
C SER A 3 9.04 24.62 -51.55
N GLN A 4 8.43 24.01 -50.51
CA GLN A 4 8.15 24.46 -49.13
C GLN A 4 6.92 25.38 -48.94
N ALA A 5 6.07 25.22 -47.93
CA ALA A 5 6.38 24.95 -46.53
C ALA A 5 5.33 24.08 -45.79
N ARG A 6 5.81 23.49 -44.69
CA ARG A 6 5.12 22.65 -43.72
C ARG A 6 4.04 23.44 -42.97
N SER A 7 2.93 22.79 -42.66
CA SER A 7 2.14 23.10 -41.46
C SER A 7 1.51 21.81 -40.94
N SER A 8 2.20 21.25 -39.95
CA SER A 8 1.74 20.21 -39.06
C SER A 8 0.84 20.82 -37.99
N ASP A 9 -0.48 20.71 -38.15
CA ASP A 9 -1.40 20.89 -37.03
C ASP A 9 -1.84 19.51 -36.53
N GLY A 10 -1.15 19.07 -35.48
CA GLY A 10 -1.59 17.93 -34.68
C GLY A 10 -2.82 18.33 -33.87
N PRO A 11 -3.82 17.45 -33.71
CA PRO A 11 -4.94 17.74 -32.84
C PRO A 11 -4.45 17.81 -31.38
N ALA A 12 -4.77 18.93 -30.74
CA ALA A 12 -4.51 19.24 -29.35
C ALA A 12 -4.97 18.08 -28.45
N ALA A 13 -4.04 17.64 -27.59
CA ALA A 13 -4.33 16.72 -26.51
C ALA A 13 -5.43 17.30 -25.63
N ALA A 14 -6.62 16.70 -25.70
CA ALA A 14 -7.70 16.98 -24.79
C ALA A 14 -7.22 16.66 -23.37
N ALA A 15 -7.01 17.70 -22.57
CA ALA A 15 -6.78 17.60 -21.15
C ALA A 15 -7.97 16.85 -20.53
N GLY A 16 -7.72 15.59 -20.14
CA GLY A 16 -8.71 14.73 -19.51
C GLY A 16 -9.18 15.37 -18.21
N ALA A 17 -10.44 15.80 -18.20
CA ALA A 17 -11.13 16.29 -17.03
C ALA A 17 -11.00 15.28 -15.89
N ALA A 18 -10.55 15.75 -14.73
CA ALA A 18 -10.53 14.98 -13.50
C ALA A 18 -11.96 14.59 -13.14
N ALA A 19 -12.33 13.35 -13.46
CA ALA A 19 -13.63 12.79 -13.14
C ALA A 19 -13.74 12.65 -11.61
N ALA A 20 -14.50 13.54 -11.00
CA ALA A 20 -14.96 13.40 -9.63
C ALA A 20 -15.84 12.14 -9.51
N LEU A 21 -15.55 11.31 -8.50
CA LEU A 21 -16.33 10.13 -8.17
C LEU A 21 -17.78 10.55 -7.82
N PRO A 22 -18.83 9.80 -8.24
CA PRO A 22 -20.21 10.12 -7.90
C PRO A 22 -20.44 9.95 -6.39
N ALA A 23 -20.90 11.01 -5.73
CA ALA A 23 -21.14 11.05 -4.30
C ALA A 23 -22.54 10.50 -3.96
N THR A 24 -22.62 9.21 -3.64
CA THR A 24 -23.74 8.66 -2.85
C THR A 24 -23.34 8.70 -1.38
N GLN A 25 -23.96 9.61 -0.60
CA GLN A 25 -23.66 9.80 0.82
C GLN A 25 -24.30 8.71 1.69
N ALA A 26 -23.55 7.63 1.90
CA ALA A 26 -23.73 6.70 3.02
C ALA A 26 -22.93 7.21 4.24
N PRO A 27 -23.30 6.87 5.49
CA PRO A 27 -22.56 7.32 6.67
C PRO A 27 -21.08 6.98 6.49
N THR A 28 -20.24 8.02 6.44
CA THR A 28 -18.80 7.88 6.36
C THR A 28 -18.32 7.35 7.70
N ALA A 29 -18.37 6.03 7.90
CA ALA A 29 -17.59 5.40 8.95
C ALA A 29 -16.14 5.87 8.75
N ALA A 30 -15.62 6.60 9.71
CA ALA A 30 -14.23 7.02 9.68
C ALA A 30 -13.39 5.82 10.15
N TRP A 31 -12.35 5.48 9.39
CA TRP A 31 -11.36 4.50 9.83
C TRP A 31 -10.61 5.04 11.05
N ARG A 32 -10.68 4.35 12.20
CA ARG A 32 -10.07 4.82 13.47
C ARG A 32 -8.88 3.98 13.93
N HIS A 33 -8.56 2.90 13.22
CA HIS A 33 -7.52 1.95 13.62
C HIS A 33 -6.16 2.41 13.12
N ARG A 34 -5.19 2.56 14.03
CA ARG A 34 -3.77 2.75 13.68
C ARG A 34 -3.16 1.44 13.14
N HIS A 35 -3.45 0.33 13.80
CA HIS A 35 -2.96 -1.00 13.43
C HIS A 35 -4.14 -1.93 13.18
N LEU A 36 -4.03 -2.78 12.16
CA LEU A 36 -4.98 -3.86 11.88
C LEU A 36 -4.31 -5.19 12.23
N LEU A 37 -4.51 -5.64 13.47
CA LEU A 37 -3.93 -6.89 14.01
C LEU A 37 -4.94 -8.04 14.03
N ASP A 38 -6.21 -7.72 14.19
CA ASP A 38 -7.34 -8.65 14.20
C ASP A 38 -8.53 -8.02 13.46
N VAL A 39 -9.41 -8.85 12.90
CA VAL A 39 -10.67 -8.41 12.29
C VAL A 39 -11.79 -8.27 13.31
N ASP A 40 -11.66 -8.90 14.48
CA ASP A 40 -12.67 -8.86 15.55
C ASP A 40 -12.88 -7.45 16.14
N VAL A 41 -11.91 -6.54 15.92
CA VAL A 41 -12.01 -5.13 16.35
C VAL A 41 -12.80 -4.26 15.37
N LEU A 42 -13.15 -4.79 14.19
CA LEU A 42 -13.82 -4.03 13.14
C LEU A 42 -15.33 -4.05 13.34
N SER A 43 -15.93 -2.86 13.35
CA SER A 43 -17.37 -2.72 13.30
C SER A 43 -17.92 -2.98 11.89
N TRP A 44 -19.20 -3.33 11.81
CA TRP A 44 -19.85 -3.59 10.51
C TRP A 44 -19.71 -2.42 9.51
N PRO A 45 -19.89 -1.14 9.92
CA PRO A 45 -19.66 -0.01 9.03
C PRO A 45 -18.20 0.12 8.55
N GLU A 46 -17.22 -0.27 9.35
CA GLU A 46 -15.81 -0.26 8.95
C GLU A 46 -15.49 -1.37 7.95
N ILE A 47 -16.09 -2.56 8.13
CA ILE A 47 -15.98 -3.65 7.15
C ILE A 47 -16.60 -3.20 5.82
N GLU A 48 -17.79 -2.60 5.85
CA GLU A 48 -18.45 -2.06 4.65
C GLU A 48 -17.59 -0.99 3.96
N LEU A 49 -16.93 -0.12 4.72
CA LEU A 49 -15.98 0.87 4.19
C LEU A 49 -14.83 0.20 3.43
N VAL A 50 -14.21 -0.85 4.00
CA VAL A 50 -13.12 -1.59 3.35
C VAL A 50 -13.62 -2.23 2.05
N MET A 51 -14.79 -2.88 2.08
CA MET A 51 -15.36 -3.55 0.90
C MET A 51 -15.70 -2.55 -0.21
N ARG A 52 -16.33 -1.42 0.13
CA ARG A 52 -16.60 -0.34 -0.84
C ARG A 52 -15.32 0.26 -1.42
N THR A 53 -14.28 0.40 -0.61
CA THR A 53 -12.97 0.89 -1.08
C THR A 53 -12.31 -0.10 -2.02
N ALA A 54 -12.38 -1.40 -1.72
CA ALA A 54 -11.90 -2.46 -2.60
C ALA A 54 -12.63 -2.44 -3.96
N ASP A 55 -13.95 -2.22 -3.94
CA ASP A 55 -14.77 -2.11 -5.15
C ASP A 55 -14.37 -0.92 -6.02
N ALA A 56 -14.21 0.26 -5.43
CA ALA A 56 -13.71 1.44 -6.14
C ALA A 56 -12.30 1.22 -6.71
N MET A 57 -11.44 0.50 -5.98
CA MET A 57 -10.10 0.17 -6.46
C MET A 57 -10.13 -0.78 -7.65
N ARG A 58 -11.13 -1.65 -7.82
CA ARG A 58 -11.26 -2.51 -9.01
C ARG A 58 -11.32 -1.68 -10.30
N GLU A 59 -12.08 -0.60 -10.29
CA GLU A 59 -12.19 0.32 -11.44
C GLU A 59 -10.87 1.05 -11.71
N VAL A 60 -10.15 1.43 -10.66
CA VAL A 60 -8.82 2.08 -10.77
C VAL A 60 -7.81 1.11 -11.41
N LEU A 61 -7.80 -0.14 -10.97
CA LEU A 61 -6.88 -1.16 -11.44
C LEU A 61 -7.18 -1.65 -12.86
N ALA A 62 -8.40 -1.44 -13.36
CA ALA A 62 -8.79 -1.75 -14.74
C ALA A 62 -8.27 -0.73 -15.77
N ARG A 63 -7.74 0.42 -15.33
CA ARG A 63 -7.22 1.47 -16.22
C ARG A 63 -5.89 1.04 -16.86
N PRO A 64 -5.54 1.57 -18.05
CA PRO A 64 -4.26 1.29 -18.69
C PRO A 64 -3.04 1.61 -17.81
N ILE A 65 -3.18 2.64 -16.95
CA ILE A 65 -2.22 2.99 -15.93
C ILE A 65 -2.87 2.73 -14.57
N ALA A 66 -2.61 1.54 -14.02
CA ALA A 66 -3.11 1.11 -12.71
C ALA A 66 -2.31 1.72 -11.54
N LYS A 67 -2.01 3.03 -11.59
CA LYS A 67 -1.28 3.75 -10.53
C LYS A 67 -2.04 4.98 -10.07
N VAL A 68 -2.15 5.15 -8.76
CA VAL A 68 -2.65 6.35 -8.09
C VAL A 68 -1.62 6.84 -7.09
N PRO A 69 -1.41 8.16 -6.92
CA PRO A 69 -0.35 8.70 -6.06
C PRO A 69 -0.74 8.78 -4.57
N ALA A 70 -1.66 7.92 -4.10
CA ALA A 70 -2.25 8.02 -2.76
C ALA A 70 -1.23 7.83 -1.63
N LEU A 71 -0.20 7.01 -1.84
CA LEU A 71 0.88 6.73 -0.90
C LEU A 71 2.25 7.20 -1.41
N ARG A 72 2.29 8.14 -2.35
CA ARG A 72 3.55 8.67 -2.88
C ARG A 72 4.43 9.23 -1.75
N GLY A 73 5.70 8.81 -1.71
CA GLY A 73 6.65 9.21 -0.66
C GLY A 73 6.44 8.48 0.67
N THR A 74 5.59 7.45 0.70
CA THR A 74 5.41 6.57 1.85
C THR A 74 6.16 5.26 1.61
N ASN A 75 7.01 4.87 2.56
CA ASN A 75 7.71 3.59 2.53
C ASN A 75 6.88 2.52 3.25
N VAL A 76 6.57 1.44 2.54
CA VAL A 76 5.90 0.24 3.07
C VAL A 76 6.93 -0.88 3.19
N THR A 77 7.14 -1.36 4.42
CA THR A 77 8.03 -2.49 4.70
C THR A 77 7.20 -3.76 4.86
N ILE A 78 7.56 -4.80 4.11
CA ILE A 78 6.97 -6.14 4.22
C ILE A 78 8.01 -7.03 4.90
N LEU A 79 7.73 -7.44 6.14
CA LEU A 79 8.63 -8.19 7.01
C LEU A 79 8.06 -9.58 7.29
N PHE A 80 8.52 -10.58 6.52
CA PHE A 80 7.99 -11.95 6.60
C PHE A 80 9.05 -12.92 7.12
N TYR A 81 8.79 -13.48 8.31
CA TYR A 81 9.62 -14.51 8.95
C TYR A 81 9.26 -15.93 8.51
N GLU A 82 8.11 -16.09 7.84
CA GLU A 82 7.68 -17.34 7.22
C GLU A 82 7.21 -17.10 5.79
N ALA A 83 7.41 -18.11 4.93
CA ALA A 83 7.18 -17.97 3.50
C ALA A 83 5.68 -17.81 3.18
N SER A 84 5.34 -16.81 2.38
CA SER A 84 3.97 -16.61 1.89
C SER A 84 3.92 -15.80 0.59
N THR A 85 3.88 -16.50 -0.54
CA THR A 85 3.96 -15.88 -1.87
C THR A 85 2.74 -15.01 -2.17
N ARG A 86 1.52 -15.52 -1.98
CA ARG A 86 0.29 -14.80 -2.32
C ARG A 86 0.16 -13.49 -1.53
N THR A 87 0.34 -13.57 -0.22
CA THR A 87 0.23 -12.41 0.68
C THR A 87 1.31 -11.37 0.41
N ARG A 88 2.56 -11.82 0.26
CA ARG A 88 3.69 -10.90 -0.01
C ARG A 88 3.49 -10.15 -1.32
N VAL A 89 3.17 -10.88 -2.38
CA VAL A 89 2.98 -10.30 -3.72
C VAL A 89 1.76 -9.38 -3.75
N SER A 90 0.65 -9.74 -3.08
CA SER A 90 -0.54 -8.88 -3.06
C SER A 90 -0.27 -7.53 -2.39
N PHE A 91 0.41 -7.52 -1.24
CA PHE A 91 0.78 -6.26 -0.57
C PHE A 91 1.80 -5.45 -1.37
N GLU A 92 2.78 -6.11 -1.98
CA GLU A 92 3.77 -5.44 -2.82
C GLU A 92 3.13 -4.77 -4.04
N VAL A 93 2.23 -5.47 -4.73
CA VAL A 93 1.49 -4.93 -5.88
C VAL A 93 0.55 -3.80 -5.44
N ALA A 94 -0.19 -3.98 -4.34
CA ALA A 94 -1.09 -2.95 -3.82
C ALA A 94 -0.32 -1.66 -3.49
N ALA A 95 0.79 -1.75 -2.75
CA ALA A 95 1.60 -0.60 -2.40
C ALA A 95 2.17 0.10 -3.63
N LYS A 96 2.70 -0.65 -4.60
CA LYS A 96 3.20 -0.09 -5.88
C LYS A 96 2.11 0.59 -6.70
N ASN A 97 0.89 0.03 -6.72
CA ASN A 97 -0.26 0.64 -7.40
C ASN A 97 -0.71 1.94 -6.70
N LEU A 98 -0.49 2.05 -5.40
CA LEU A 98 -0.69 3.29 -4.64
C LEU A 98 0.53 4.23 -4.68
N SER A 99 1.52 3.94 -5.53
CA SER A 99 2.77 4.70 -5.70
C SER A 99 3.64 4.80 -4.44
N ALA A 100 3.52 3.84 -3.52
CA ALA A 100 4.42 3.70 -2.38
C ALA A 100 5.74 3.06 -2.79
N ASP A 101 6.78 3.37 -2.03
CA ASP A 101 8.06 2.67 -2.08
C ASP A 101 7.98 1.41 -1.22
N VAL A 102 8.46 0.28 -1.71
CA VAL A 102 8.30 -1.01 -1.02
C VAL A 102 9.66 -1.63 -0.71
N VAL A 103 9.87 -1.97 0.56
CA VAL A 103 11.04 -2.72 1.03
C VAL A 103 10.58 -4.10 1.49
N ASN A 104 11.22 -5.15 0.96
CA ASN A 104 10.91 -6.53 1.32
C ASN A 104 12.03 -7.12 2.17
N ILE A 105 11.70 -7.63 3.34
CA ILE A 105 12.63 -8.28 4.25
C ILE A 105 12.12 -9.68 4.53
N SER A 106 12.90 -10.67 4.14
CA SER A 106 12.63 -12.07 4.47
C SER A 106 13.73 -12.63 5.38
N ALA A 107 13.33 -13.43 6.37
CA ALA A 107 14.26 -13.96 7.39
C ALA A 107 15.39 -14.82 6.80
N GLY A 108 15.20 -15.42 5.62
CA GLY A 108 16.24 -16.23 4.95
C GLY A 108 17.44 -15.43 4.43
N THR A 109 17.31 -14.10 4.29
CA THR A 109 18.34 -13.25 3.68
C THR A 109 18.72 -12.03 4.53
N SER A 110 18.16 -11.85 5.72
CA SER A 110 18.37 -10.65 6.54
C SER A 110 19.12 -10.92 7.84
N SER A 111 19.56 -9.85 8.52
CA SER A 111 20.21 -9.90 9.84
C SER A 111 19.37 -10.57 10.93
N VAL A 112 18.07 -10.79 10.69
CA VAL A 112 17.19 -11.66 11.51
C VAL A 112 17.79 -13.06 11.69
N ALA A 113 18.42 -13.62 10.64
CA ALA A 113 19.08 -14.92 10.71
C ALA A 113 20.27 -14.93 11.70
N LYS A 114 20.78 -13.76 12.10
CA LYS A 114 21.87 -13.59 13.06
C LYS A 114 21.38 -13.44 14.50
N GLY A 115 20.09 -13.65 14.77
CA GLY A 115 19.51 -13.63 16.12
C GLY A 115 19.13 -12.23 16.61
N GLU A 116 18.97 -11.26 15.72
CA GLU A 116 18.43 -9.94 16.06
C GLU A 116 16.98 -10.06 16.57
N SER A 117 16.65 -9.33 17.62
CA SER A 117 15.29 -9.38 18.18
C SER A 117 14.27 -8.77 17.21
N LEU A 118 13.01 -9.19 17.32
CA LEU A 118 11.94 -8.58 16.53
C LEU A 118 11.84 -7.07 16.81
N VAL A 119 12.01 -6.65 18.07
CA VAL A 119 11.94 -5.25 18.47
C VAL A 119 13.06 -4.43 17.82
N ASP A 120 14.29 -4.96 17.80
CA ASP A 120 15.41 -4.28 17.14
C ASP A 120 15.20 -4.20 15.63
N THR A 121 14.64 -5.24 15.02
CA THR A 121 14.28 -5.24 13.60
C THR A 121 13.25 -4.16 13.30
N VAL A 122 12.18 -4.06 14.10
CA VAL A 122 11.12 -3.04 13.96
C VAL A 122 11.69 -1.63 14.07
N ARG A 123 12.50 -1.37 15.10
CA ARG A 123 13.16 -0.07 15.29
C ARG A 123 14.11 0.27 14.15
N THR A 124 14.85 -0.71 13.65
CA THR A 124 15.76 -0.52 12.52
C THR A 124 15.01 -0.13 11.25
N VAL A 125 13.93 -0.85 10.90
CA VAL A 125 13.16 -0.51 9.69
C VAL A 125 12.43 0.82 9.82
N GLU A 126 11.95 1.16 11.01
CA GLU A 126 11.37 2.47 11.30
C GLU A 126 12.40 3.59 11.16
N ALA A 127 13.60 3.42 11.72
CA ALA A 127 14.70 4.38 11.57
C ALA A 127 15.16 4.55 10.11
N LEU A 128 15.02 3.50 9.29
CA LEU A 128 15.25 3.54 7.84
C LEU A 128 14.07 4.18 7.06
N GLY A 129 13.02 4.61 7.75
CA GLY A 129 11.94 5.41 7.19
C GLY A 129 10.67 4.63 6.86
N ALA A 130 10.50 3.40 7.35
CA ALA A 130 9.25 2.66 7.21
C ALA A 130 8.10 3.40 7.90
N ARG A 131 7.03 3.70 7.15
CA ARG A 131 5.80 4.31 7.69
C ARG A 131 4.62 3.34 7.74
N MET A 132 4.75 2.20 7.07
CA MET A 132 3.81 1.09 7.16
C MET A 132 4.60 -0.21 7.27
N LEU A 133 4.14 -1.10 8.14
CA LEU A 133 4.74 -2.40 8.37
C LEU A 133 3.70 -3.49 8.16
N VAL A 134 3.97 -4.41 7.24
CA VAL A 134 3.21 -5.65 7.06
C VAL A 134 4.06 -6.79 7.60
N ILE A 135 3.66 -7.35 8.74
CA ILE A 135 4.42 -8.41 9.41
C ILE A 135 3.74 -9.76 9.25
N ARG A 136 4.55 -10.81 9.04
CA ARG A 136 4.12 -12.21 9.13
C ARG A 136 5.15 -12.98 9.94
N HIS A 137 4.72 -13.62 11.02
CA HIS A 137 5.60 -14.27 11.98
C HIS A 137 4.97 -15.56 12.53
N PRO A 138 5.74 -16.65 12.73
CA PRO A 138 5.20 -17.93 13.22
C PRO A 138 4.61 -17.85 14.63
N THR A 139 5.14 -16.96 15.48
CA THR A 139 4.62 -16.70 16.83
C THR A 139 3.46 -15.69 16.81
N SER A 140 2.28 -16.07 17.32
CA SER A 140 1.07 -15.25 17.33
C SER A 140 1.19 -13.90 18.07
N GLY A 141 2.05 -13.81 19.08
CA GLY A 141 2.28 -12.56 19.83
C GLY A 141 3.19 -11.55 19.13
N ALA A 142 3.91 -11.95 18.08
CA ALA A 142 4.89 -11.10 17.42
C ALA A 142 4.29 -9.84 16.75
N PRO A 143 3.15 -9.91 16.03
CA PRO A 143 2.53 -8.70 15.48
C PRO A 143 2.11 -7.68 16.53
N HIS A 144 1.65 -8.14 17.69
CA HIS A 144 1.28 -7.28 18.82
C HIS A 144 2.51 -6.58 19.40
N LEU A 145 3.58 -7.33 19.66
CA LEU A 145 4.86 -6.77 20.11
C LEU A 145 5.43 -5.76 19.10
N ALA A 146 5.32 -6.04 17.79
CA ALA A 146 5.74 -5.10 16.76
C ALA A 146 4.92 -3.81 16.79
N ALA A 147 3.59 -3.88 16.98
CA ALA A 147 2.72 -2.72 17.05
C ALA A 147 2.99 -1.84 18.28
N GLU A 148 3.37 -2.42 19.42
CA GLU A 148 3.77 -1.66 20.61
C GLU A 148 5.05 -0.83 20.40
N HIS A 149 5.90 -1.23 19.46
CA HIS A 149 7.20 -0.61 19.21
C HIS A 149 7.32 0.14 17.89
N PHE A 150 6.30 0.11 17.04
CA PHE A 150 6.28 0.77 15.73
C PHE A 150 5.46 2.06 15.80
N GLY A 151 6.11 3.21 15.64
CA GLY A 151 5.49 4.55 15.72
C GLY A 151 5.03 5.15 14.39
N GLY A 152 5.31 4.46 13.28
CA GLY A 152 5.02 4.89 11.89
C GLY A 152 3.57 5.27 11.61
#